data_AF-A0A958NHJ1-F1
#
_entry.id   AF-A0A958NHJ1-F1
#
_cell.length_a   1.000
_cell.length_b   1.000
_cell.length_c   1.000
_cell.angle_alpha   90.00
_cell.angle_beta   90.00
_cell.angle_gamma   90.00
#
_symmetry.space_group_name_H-M   'P 1'
#
loop_
_entity.id
_entity.type
_entity.pdbx_description
1 polymer ?
#
loop_
_entity_poly.entity_id
_entity_poly.type
_entity_poly.pdbx_seq_one_letter_code
_entity_poly.pdbx_strand_id
1 'polypeptide(L)' 'MMRFLVYTLVFVFSLSLNSCARRVVVVQPENTVTVVKKLPREYKIVRVKGKRYYFFNGNHYRKTRNGYVLVRV' A
#
# COMPACT_ATOMS: atom_id res chain seq x y z
N MET A 1 -42.53 21.77 -18.80
CA MET A 1 -41.95 20.45 -19.16
C MET A 1 -40.43 20.54 -19.41
N MET A 2 -39.93 21.33 -20.37
CA MET A 2 -38.49 21.37 -20.70
C MET A 2 -37.55 21.82 -19.57
N ARG A 3 -37.97 22.77 -18.71
CA ARG A 3 -37.14 23.24 -17.57
C ARG A 3 -36.77 22.12 -16.59
N PHE A 4 -37.70 21.19 -16.32
CA PHE A 4 -37.44 20.07 -15.41
C PHE A 4 -36.46 19.05 -16.01
N LEU A 5 -36.52 18.82 -17.33
CA LEU A 5 -35.57 17.96 -18.04
C LEU A 5 -34.13 18.50 -17.96
N VAL A 6 -33.97 19.82 -18.07
CA VAL A 6 -32.65 20.46 -17.94
C VAL A 6 -32.10 20.28 -16.52
N TYR A 7 -32.93 20.47 -15.48
CA TYR A 7 -32.50 20.26 -14.10
C TYR A 7 -32.10 18.82 -13.80
N THR A 8 -32.84 17.84 -14.31
CA THR A 8 -32.48 16.42 -14.12
C THR A 8 -31.17 16.08 -14.81
N LEU A 9 -30.90 16.67 -15.97
CA LEU A 9 -29.68 16.40 -16.74
C LEU A 9 -28.44 16.99 -16.04
N VAL A 10 -28.56 18.20 -15.48
CA VAL A 10 -27.50 18.84 -14.69
C VAL A 10 -27.22 18.07 -13.38
N PHE A 11 -28.27 17.57 -12.72
CA PHE A 11 -28.12 16.79 -11.49
C PHE A 11 -27.40 15.45 -11.73
N VAL A 12 -27.72 14.75 -12.82
CA VAL A 12 -27.04 13.50 -13.19
C VAL A 12 -25.57 13.75 -13.55
N PHE A 13 -25.28 14.85 -14.25
CA PHE A 13 -23.92 15.21 -14.65
C PHE A 13 -23.03 15.64 -13.47
N SER A 14 -23.61 16.20 -12.40
CA SER A 14 -22.86 16.59 -11.20
C SER A 14 -22.55 15.37 -10.30
N LEU A 15 -23.40 14.35 -10.33
CA LEU A 15 -23.15 13.08 -9.62
C LEU A 15 -21.99 12.27 -10.24
N SER A 16 -21.80 12.33 -11.56
CA SER A 16 -20.76 11.56 -12.26
C SER A 16 -19.34 12.11 -12.06
N LEU A 17 -19.18 13.39 -11.71
CA LEU A 17 -17.87 14.01 -11.45
C LEU A 17 -17.28 13.67 -10.07
N ASN A 18 -18.07 13.09 -9.14
CA ASN A 18 -17.63 12.76 -7.78
C ASN A 18 -16.96 11.37 -7.65
N SER A 19 -16.79 10.63 -8.76
CA SER A 19 -16.16 9.31 -8.73
C SER A 19 -14.62 9.40 -8.65
N CYS A 20 -14.09 9.75 -7.47
CA CYS A 20 -12.66 9.68 -7.20
C CYS A 20 -12.22 8.25 -6.85
N ALA A 21 -12.34 7.31 -7.78
CA ALA A 21 -11.76 5.98 -7.63
C ALA A 21 -10.24 6.06 -7.82
N ARG A 22 -9.47 6.04 -6.72
CA ARG A 22 -8.00 6.02 -6.79
C ARG A 22 -7.51 4.62 -7.18
N ARG A 23 -6.91 4.48 -8.36
CA ARG A 23 -6.27 3.24 -8.81
C ARG A 23 -5.08 2.90 -7.90
N VAL A 24 -5.17 1.78 -7.17
CA VAL A 24 -4.02 1.24 -6.43
C VAL A 24 -3.15 0.46 -7.42
N VAL A 25 -2.04 1.05 -7.82
CA VAL A 25 -1.02 0.34 -8.63
C VAL A 25 -0.18 -0.50 -7.67
N VAL A 26 -0.33 -1.83 -7.74
CA VAL A 26 0.54 -2.75 -7.02
C VAL A 26 1.78 -2.99 -7.88
N VAL A 27 2.89 -2.32 -7.55
CA VAL A 27 4.17 -2.54 -8.21
C VAL A 27 4.72 -3.88 -7.78
N GLN A 28 4.92 -4.79 -8.73
CA GLN A 28 5.59 -6.06 -8.47
C GLN A 28 7.10 -5.79 -8.37
N PRO A 29 7.77 -6.23 -7.29
CA PRO A 29 9.20 -6.01 -7.15
C PRO A 29 9.98 -6.77 -8.23
N GLU A 30 10.92 -6.10 -8.88
CA GLU A 30 11.79 -6.69 -9.92
C GLU A 30 12.72 -7.78 -9.37
N ASN A 31 12.97 -7.77 -8.06
CA ASN A 31 13.86 -8.72 -7.38
C ASN A 31 13.07 -9.79 -6.64
N THR A 32 13.59 -11.03 -6.67
CA THR A 32 13.08 -12.14 -5.87
C THR A 32 13.02 -11.75 -4.40
N VAL A 33 11.80 -11.69 -3.86
CA VAL A 33 11.57 -11.36 -2.46
C VAL A 33 11.74 -12.61 -1.60
N THR A 34 12.85 -12.72 -0.89
CA THR A 34 13.02 -13.80 0.08
C THR A 34 12.11 -13.58 1.29
N VAL A 35 11.10 -14.44 1.44
CA VAL A 35 10.20 -14.44 2.59
C VAL A 35 10.75 -15.36 3.66
N VAL A 36 11.11 -14.79 4.80
CA VAL A 36 11.55 -15.51 5.99
C VAL A 36 10.34 -15.72 6.91
N LYS A 37 9.98 -16.97 7.19
CA LYS A 37 8.81 -17.28 8.05
C LYS A 37 9.02 -16.86 9.50
N LYS A 38 10.22 -17.04 10.04
CA LYS A 38 10.55 -16.74 11.45
C LYS A 38 11.95 -16.15 11.54
N LEU A 39 12.07 -14.97 12.16
CA LEU A 39 13.38 -14.41 12.50
C LEU A 39 13.96 -15.12 13.73
N PRO A 40 15.30 -15.28 13.80
CA PRO A 40 16.00 -15.69 15.01
C PRO A 40 15.75 -14.73 16.18
N ARG A 41 15.89 -15.18 17.43
CA ARG A 41 15.53 -14.39 18.62
C ARG A 41 16.38 -13.13 18.80
N GLU A 42 17.59 -13.09 18.25
CA GLU A 42 18.57 -12.01 18.41
C GLU A 42 18.40 -10.84 17.43
N TYR A 43 17.17 -10.58 16.96
CA TYR A 43 16.92 -9.43 16.10
C TYR A 43 16.90 -8.13 16.90
N LYS A 44 17.28 -7.02 16.25
CA LYS A 44 17.12 -5.66 16.78
C LYS A 44 15.96 -4.97 16.08
N ILE A 45 15.20 -4.14 16.79
CA ILE A 45 14.13 -3.34 16.18
C ILE A 45 14.70 -1.95 15.88
N VAL A 46 14.66 -1.54 14.61
CA VAL A 46 15.15 -0.22 14.17
C VAL A 46 14.01 0.57 13.52
N ARG A 47 14.03 1.89 13.68
CA ARG A 47 13.07 2.80 13.05
C ARG A 47 13.78 3.63 11.99
N VAL A 48 13.32 3.52 10.74
CA VAL A 48 13.82 4.34 9.64
C VAL A 48 12.65 5.06 9.00
N LYS A 49 12.73 6.41 8.92
CA LYS A 49 11.65 7.28 8.39
C LYS A 49 10.27 6.98 9.01
N GLY A 50 10.24 6.78 10.33
CA GLY A 50 9.02 6.47 11.10
C GLY A 50 8.50 5.03 10.94
N LYS A 51 9.07 4.21 10.05
CA LYS A 51 8.66 2.81 9.84
C LYS A 51 9.53 1.87 10.67
N ARG A 52 8.91 0.83 11.24
CA ARG A 52 9.59 -0.21 12.02
C ARG A 52 10.16 -1.29 11.11
N TYR A 53 11.45 -1.55 11.26
CA TYR A 53 12.17 -2.65 10.61
C TYR A 53 12.83 -3.54 11.67
N TYR A 54 13.04 -4.79 11.30
CA TYR A 54 13.71 -5.79 12.10
C TYR A 54 15.09 -6.03 11.50
N PHE A 55 16.14 -5.75 12.24
CA PHE A 55 17.52 -5.89 11.78
C PHE A 55 18.12 -7.19 12.31
N PHE A 56 18.62 -8.02 11.40
CA PHE A 56 19.26 -9.28 11.72
C PHE A 56 20.31 -9.62 10.66
N ASN A 57 21.48 -10.10 11.09
CA ASN A 57 22.57 -10.52 10.20
C ASN A 57 22.92 -9.50 9.09
N GLY A 58 23.02 -8.21 9.45
CA GLY A 58 23.32 -7.13 8.49
C GLY A 58 22.15 -6.68 7.60
N ASN A 59 21.00 -7.36 7.68
CA ASN A 59 19.86 -7.16 6.80
C ASN A 59 18.66 -6.54 7.51
N HIS A 60 17.87 -5.77 6.77
CA HIS A 60 16.61 -5.20 7.25
C HIS A 60 15.42 -6.03 6.77
N TYR A 61 14.50 -6.29 7.68
CA TYR A 61 13.30 -7.07 7.43
C TYR A 61 12.04 -6.28 7.78
N ARG A 62 11.02 -6.41 6.95
CA ARG A 62 9.69 -5.85 7.19
C ARG A 62 8.69 -6.96 7.45
N LYS A 63 7.93 -6.83 8.54
CA LYS A 63 6.87 -7.79 8.88
C LYS A 63 5.70 -7.66 7.88
N THR A 64 5.22 -8.80 7.41
CA THR A 64 4.03 -8.97 6.56
C THR A 64 3.07 -9.97 7.21
N ARG A 65 1.90 -10.21 6.59
CA ARG A 65 0.94 -11.23 7.07
C ARG A 65 1.53 -12.64 7.08
N ASN A 66 2.43 -12.94 6.15
CA ASN A 66 2.95 -14.30 5.91
C ASN A 66 4.38 -14.51 6.45
N GLY A 67 4.95 -13.52 7.15
CA GLY A 67 6.30 -13.60 7.69
C GLY A 67 7.03 -12.28 7.61
N TYR A 68 8.29 -12.34 7.17
CA TYR A 68 9.17 -11.19 7.07
C TYR A 68 9.82 -11.13 5.70
N VAL A 69 9.87 -9.94 5.14
CA VAL A 69 10.43 -9.68 3.82
C VAL A 69 11.75 -8.94 3.98
N LEU A 70 12.80 -9.40 3.29
CA LEU A 70 14.04 -8.65 3.16
C LEU A 70 13.77 -7.33 2.43
N VAL A 71 14.22 -6.22 3.01
CA VAL A 71 14.09 -4.88 2.41
C VAL A 71 15.46 -4.22 2.39
N ARG A 72 15.80 -3.59 1.27
CA ARG A 72 16.91 -2.63 1.21
C ARG A 72 16.35 -1.28 1.69
N VAL A 73 16.79 -0.85 2.87
CA VAL A 73 16.37 0.41 3.51
C VAL A 73 17.29 1.54 3.10
#